data_AF-A0A6V7KFR7-F1
#
_entry.id   AF-A0A6V7KFR7-F1
#
_cell.length_a   1.000
_cell.length_b   1.000
_cell.length_c   1.000
_cell.angle_alpha   90.00
_cell.angle_beta   90.00
_cell.angle_gamma   90.00
#
_symmetry.space_group_name_H-M   'P 1'
#
loop_
_entity.id
_entity.type
_entity.pdbx_description
1 polymer ?
#
loop_
_entity_poly.entity_id
_entity_poly.type
_entity_poly.pdbx_seq_one_letter_code
_entity_poly.pdbx_strand_id
1 'polypeptide(L)' 'SITPGLVATDLMASYSIFSQEILAAMPSLKPEDVAGAIIYALSTPPHVS' A
#
# COMPACT_ATOMS: atom_id res chain seq x y z
N SER A 1 -1.82 -7.57 -11.77
CA SER A 1 -1.67 -7.78 -10.31
C SER A 1 -1.10 -6.54 -9.65
N ILE A 2 -1.54 -6.24 -8.43
CA ILE A 2 -1.03 -5.11 -7.63
C ILE A 2 -0.27 -5.71 -6.44
N THR A 3 1.02 -5.41 -6.34
CA THR A 3 1.88 -5.87 -5.24
C THR A 3 2.46 -4.64 -4.55
N PRO A 4 1.74 -4.05 -3.59
CA PRO A 4 2.22 -2.86 -2.89
C PRO A 4 3.41 -3.21 -1.99
N GLY A 5 4.29 -2.23 -1.80
CA GLY A 5 5.34 -2.29 -0.79
C GLY A 5 4.78 -2.00 0.60
N LEU A 6 5.53 -1.26 1.41
CA LEU A 6 5.09 -0.86 2.74
C LEU A 6 3.89 0.10 2.67
N VAL A 7 2.80 -0.22 3.38
CA VAL A 7 1.58 0.61 3.46
C VAL A 7 1.32 0.99 4.92
N ALA A 8 1.07 2.27 5.17
CA ALA A 8 0.80 2.83 6.49
C ALA A 8 -0.60 2.43 7.00
N THR A 9 -0.71 1.21 7.52
CA THR A 9 -1.93 0.64 8.11
C THR A 9 -1.67 0.21 9.54
N ASP A 10 -2.71 0.04 10.35
CA ASP A 10 -2.59 -0.43 11.73
C ASP A 10 -1.99 -1.85 11.84
N LEU A 11 -2.02 -2.61 10.74
CA LEU A 11 -1.41 -3.94 10.65
C LEU A 11 0.11 -3.87 10.86
N MET A 12 0.75 -2.78 10.43
CA MET A 12 2.20 -2.58 10.59
C MET A 12 2.61 -2.55 12.07
N ALA A 13 1.83 -1.89 12.92
CA ALA A 13 2.10 -1.86 14.36
C ALA A 13 2.00 -3.26 15.02
N SER A 14 1.22 -4.16 14.44
CA SER A 14 0.95 -5.50 14.98
C SER A 14 1.94 -6.57 14.51
N TYR A 15 2.59 -6.38 13.35
CA TYR A 15 3.43 -7.39 12.71
C TYR A 15 4.90 -6.96 12.48
N SER A 16 5.24 -5.72 12.80
CA SER A 16 6.60 -5.23 12.56
C SER A 16 7.60 -5.78 13.57
N ILE A 17 8.72 -6.28 13.04
CA ILE A 17 9.94 -6.57 13.80
C ILE A 17 10.82 -5.32 14.00
N PHE A 18 10.50 -4.23 13.29
CA PHE A 18 11.19 -2.95 13.37
C PHE A 18 10.60 -2.08 14.48
N SER A 19 11.45 -1.25 15.10
CA SER A 19 11.01 -0.26 16.07
C SER A 19 10.06 0.77 15.44
N GLN A 20 9.21 1.37 16.27
CA GLN A 20 8.28 2.43 15.84
C GLN A 20 9.00 3.61 15.18
N GLU A 21 10.20 3.95 15.67
CA GLU A 21 11.02 5.03 15.11
C GLU A 21 11.53 4.73 13.70
N ILE A 22 11.96 3.48 13.45
CA ILE A 22 12.37 3.05 12.10
C ILE A 22 11.15 3.02 11.16
N LEU A 23 10.01 2.53 11.63
CA LEU A 23 8.77 2.51 10.85
C LEU A 23 8.32 3.92 10.43
N ALA A 24 8.40 4.89 11.34
CA ALA A 24 8.03 6.27 11.05
C ALA A 24 8.97 6.94 10.03
N ALA A 25 10.23 6.50 9.96
CA ALA A 25 11.20 6.99 8.99
C ALA A 25 11.13 6.27 7.63
N MET A 26 10.46 5.12 7.54
CA MET A 26 10.34 4.38 6.30
C MET A 26 9.35 5.05 5.34
N PRO A 27 9.71 5.22 4.05
CA PRO A 27 8.75 5.65 3.05
C PRO A 27 7.65 4.60 2.94
N SER A 28 6.42 5.02 3.17
CA SER A 28 5.24 4.17 3.14
C SER A 28 4.17 4.77 2.23
N LEU A 29 3.47 3.89 1.52
CA LEU A 29 2.28 4.26 0.76
C LEU A 29 1.14 4.55 1.74
N LYS A 30 0.29 5.49 1.38
CA LYS A 30 -0.99 5.64 2.08
C LYS A 30 -1.97 4.58 1.58
N PRO A 31 -2.91 4.11 2.42
CA PRO A 31 -3.94 3.17 1.98
C PRO A 31 -4.72 3.66 0.75
N GLU A 32 -4.93 4.97 0.63
CA GLU A 32 -5.63 5.60 -0.50
C GLU A 32 -4.88 5.44 -1.82
N ASP A 33 -3.56 5.40 -1.80
CA ASP A 33 -2.75 5.21 -3.01
C ASP A 33 -2.97 3.81 -3.60
N VAL A 34 -3.06 2.80 -2.72
CA VAL A 34 -3.36 1.42 -3.11
C VAL A 34 -4.81 1.28 -3.58
N ALA A 35 -5.76 1.89 -2.87
CA ALA A 35 -7.17 1.90 -3.27
C ALA A 35 -7.37 2.56 -4.64
N GLY A 36 -6.69 3.69 -4.89
CA GLY A 36 -6.71 4.38 -6.17
C GLY A 36 -6.16 3.51 -7.31
N ALA A 37 -5.04 2.80 -7.08
CA ALA A 37 -4.49 1.88 -8.07
C ALA A 37 -5.45 0.72 -8.40
N ILE A 38 -6.17 0.19 -7.40
CA ILE A 38 -7.19 -0.84 -7.59
C ILE A 38 -8.35 -0.29 -8.43
N ILE A 39 -8.89 0.87 -8.04
CA ILE A 39 -10.00 1.50 -8.76
C ILE A 39 -9.60 1.78 -10.21
N TYR A 40 -8.39 2.30 -10.44
CA TYR A 40 -7.86 2.53 -11.77
C TYR A 40 -7.82 1.24 -12.60
N ALA A 41 -7.24 0.17 -12.07
CA ALA A 41 -7.15 -1.12 -12.75
C ALA A 41 -8.53 -1.74 -13.04
N LEU A 42 -9.52 -1.49 -12.18
CA LEU A 42 -10.90 -1.94 -12.41
C LEU A 42 -11.68 -1.05 -13.38
N SER A 43 -11.28 0.21 -13.51
CA SER A 43 -11.92 1.20 -14.39
C SER A 43 -11.35 1.18 -15.81
N THR A 44 -10.17 0.58 -16.03
CA THR A 44 -9.61 0.40 -17.36
C THR A 44 -10.45 -0.57 -18.20
N PRO A 45 -10.78 -0.23 -19.46
CA PRO A 45 -11.54 -1.11 -20.33
C PRO A 45 -10.87 -2.49 -20.49
N PRO A 46 -11.64 -3.58 -20.66
CA PRO A 46 -11.11 -4.95 -20.69
C PRO A 46 -10.17 -5.26 -21.86
N HIS A 47 -10.04 -4.35 -22.83
CA HIS A 47 -9.08 -4.47 -23.94
C HIS A 47 -7.71 -3.82 -23.64
N VAL A 48 -7.55 -3.19 -22.47
CA VAL A 48 -6.30 -2.61 -21.99
C VAL A 48 -5.88 -3.45 -20.79
N SER A 49 -4.88 -4.30 -20.97
CA SER A 49 -4.30 -5.16 -19.92
C SER A 49 -2.80 -5.27 -20.11
#